data_AF-A0A6T9YMX7-F1
#
_entry.id   AF-A0A6T9YMX7-F1
#
_cell.length_a   1.000
_cell.length_b   1.000
_cell.length_c   1.000
_cell.angle_alpha   90.00
_cell.angle_beta   90.00
_cell.angle_gamma   90.00
#
_symmetry.space_group_name_H-M   'P 1'
#
loop_
_entity.id
_entity.type
_entity.pdbx_description
1 polymer ?
#
loop_
_entity_poly.entity_id
_entity_poly.type
_entity_poly.pdbx_seq_one_letter_code
_entity_poly.pdbx_strand_id
1 'polypeptide(L)'
;MSTAPTETKDKSKADSTYYYFKSTPAHIAKNYVPQKIDSNGVMPEQTPRLPVVENTQGSAWNRMGTWEEKDYSKWARDRLKELLLEMECPVFSTGELKISDVVTAEGDATILYLRGKKRLGFELNLKAKWKGGYLLVKSSS
;
A
#
# COMPACT_ATOMS: atom_id res chain seq x y z
N MET A 1 -61.97 22.16 20.40
CA MET A 1 -61.35 23.24 21.19
C MET A 1 -59.86 22.96 21.36
N SER A 2 -59.09 24.00 21.66
CA SER A 2 -57.66 24.03 21.99
C SER A 2 -56.68 24.26 20.83
N THR A 3 -56.63 25.55 20.51
CA THR A 3 -55.48 26.40 20.16
C THR A 3 -54.08 25.81 20.30
N ALA A 4 -53.28 26.01 19.25
CA ALA A 4 -51.82 26.00 19.29
C ALA A 4 -51.27 27.23 20.05
N PRO A 5 -50.14 27.13 20.76
CA PRO A 5 -49.35 28.28 21.11
C PRO A 5 -48.19 28.48 20.11
N THR A 6 -48.16 29.71 19.62
CA THR A 6 -47.14 30.40 18.84
C THR A 6 -45.82 30.48 19.60
N GLU A 7 -44.67 30.27 18.94
CA GLU A 7 -43.41 30.91 19.34
C GLU A 7 -42.62 31.41 18.12
N THR A 8 -42.15 32.63 18.30
CA THR A 8 -41.69 33.65 17.36
C THR A 8 -40.38 33.31 16.65
N LYS A 9 -40.32 33.59 15.34
CA LYS A 9 -39.08 33.70 14.56
C LYS A 9 -38.43 35.06 14.83
N ASP A 10 -37.15 35.07 15.17
CA ASP A 10 -36.29 36.21 14.85
C ASP A 10 -34.98 35.74 14.24
N LYS A 11 -34.59 36.39 13.14
CA LYS A 11 -33.51 35.99 12.22
C LYS A 11 -32.26 36.82 12.51
N SER A 12 -31.11 36.16 12.61
CA SER A 12 -29.96 36.44 11.73
C SER A 12 -28.70 35.72 12.22
N LYS A 13 -28.18 34.81 11.41
CA LYS A 13 -26.75 34.59 11.20
C LYS A 13 -26.60 33.68 9.98
N ALA A 14 -25.69 34.09 9.10
CA ALA A 14 -25.45 33.55 7.76
C ALA A 14 -25.58 32.02 7.71
N ASP A 15 -26.32 31.54 6.71
CA ASP A 15 -26.52 30.11 6.45
C ASP A 15 -25.15 29.47 6.20
N SER A 16 -24.56 28.87 7.24
CA SER A 16 -23.45 27.96 7.03
C SER A 16 -24.00 26.81 6.21
N THR A 17 -23.45 26.59 5.02
CA THR A 17 -23.75 25.45 4.14
C THR A 17 -23.33 24.10 4.74
N TYR A 18 -23.00 24.08 6.03
CA TYR A 18 -22.63 22.89 6.77
C TYR A 18 -23.89 22.13 7.16
N TYR A 19 -23.93 20.83 6.83
CA TYR A 19 -25.04 19.97 7.21
C TYR A 19 -25.16 19.89 8.73
N TYR A 20 -26.20 20.51 9.29
CA TYR A 20 -26.57 20.28 10.68
C TYR A 20 -27.25 18.91 10.77
N PHE A 21 -26.50 17.89 11.16
CA PHE A 21 -27.07 16.61 11.53
C PHE A 21 -27.84 16.79 12.83
N LYS A 22 -29.17 16.62 12.77
CA LYS A 22 -29.98 16.60 13.99
C LYS A 22 -29.47 15.47 14.88
N SER A 23 -29.28 15.77 16.17
CA SER A 23 -28.84 14.76 17.13
C SER A 23 -29.77 13.54 17.10
N THR A 24 -29.17 12.37 17.27
CA THR A 24 -29.91 11.09 17.27
C THR A 24 -31.01 11.13 18.34
N PRO A 25 -32.29 10.90 17.98
CA PRO A 25 -33.39 10.87 18.94
C PRO A 25 -33.08 9.95 20.12
N ALA A 26 -33.48 10.34 21.34
CA ALA A 26 -33.10 9.63 22.57
C ALA A 26 -33.45 8.13 22.57
N HIS A 27 -34.54 7.74 21.90
CA HIS A 27 -34.92 6.32 21.77
C HIS A 27 -33.95 5.53 20.89
N ILE A 28 -33.38 6.16 19.85
CA ILE A 28 -32.40 5.56 18.94
C ILE A 28 -31.01 5.58 19.58
N ALA A 29 -30.66 6.65 20.30
CA ALA A 29 -29.35 6.80 20.96
C ALA A 29 -29.07 5.68 21.98
N LYS A 30 -30.11 5.15 22.63
CA LYS A 30 -30.01 3.99 23.55
C LYS A 30 -29.42 2.74 22.88
N ASN A 31 -29.60 2.59 21.57
CA ASN A 31 -29.08 1.43 20.83
C ASN A 31 -27.57 1.53 20.54
N TYR A 32 -26.96 2.70 20.74
CA TYR A 32 -25.55 2.96 20.44
C TYR A 32 -24.71 3.23 21.69
N VAL A 33 -25.22 2.86 22.87
CA VAL A 33 -24.47 2.99 24.13
C VAL A 33 -23.26 2.06 24.08
N PRO A 34 -22.04 2.53 24.38
CA PRO A 34 -20.85 1.69 24.41
C PRO A 34 -21.04 0.51 25.36
N GLN A 35 -20.88 -0.70 24.85
CA GLN A 35 -20.88 -1.90 25.68
C GLN A 35 -19.46 -2.20 26.14
N LYS A 36 -19.31 -2.48 27.44
CA LYS A 36 -18.04 -2.90 28.01
C LYS A 36 -17.68 -4.27 27.43
N ILE A 37 -16.46 -4.39 26.90
CA ILE A 37 -15.93 -5.68 26.46
C ILE A 37 -15.43 -6.40 27.71
N ASP A 38 -16.05 -7.52 28.07
CA ASP A 38 -15.53 -8.40 29.11
C ASP A 38 -14.29 -9.14 28.57
N SER A 39 -13.33 -9.43 29.45
CA SER A 39 -12.01 -9.99 29.11
C SER A 39 -12.01 -11.34 28.37
N ASN A 40 -13.18 -11.93 28.11
CA ASN A 40 -13.36 -13.09 27.24
C ASN A 40 -13.59 -12.75 25.75
N GLY A 41 -13.53 -11.47 25.35
CA GLY A 41 -13.20 -11.08 23.96
C GLY A 41 -14.12 -11.61 22.85
N VAL A 42 -15.35 -12.03 23.14
CA VAL A 42 -16.29 -12.45 22.08
C VAL A 42 -17.03 -11.21 21.59
N MET A 43 -16.55 -10.64 20.48
CA MET A 43 -17.32 -9.67 19.70
C MET A 43 -18.59 -10.39 19.18
N PRO A 44 -19.81 -9.87 19.41
CA PRO A 44 -20.99 -10.42 18.77
C PRO A 44 -20.87 -10.22 17.25
N GLU A 45 -20.87 -11.33 16.53
CA GLU A 45 -20.86 -11.42 15.07
C GLU A 45 -22.17 -10.87 14.49
N GLN A 46 -22.28 -9.55 14.37
CA GLN A 46 -23.50 -8.88 13.87
C GLN A 46 -23.35 -8.27 12.47
N THR A 47 -22.31 -8.64 11.73
CA THR A 47 -22.21 -8.30 10.30
C THR A 47 -22.34 -9.57 9.46
N PRO A 48 -23.24 -9.61 8.45
CA PRO A 48 -23.29 -10.71 7.50
C PRO A 48 -21.90 -10.86 6.89
N ARG A 49 -21.20 -11.95 7.21
CA ARG A 49 -19.90 -12.25 6.64
C ARG A 49 -20.11 -12.55 5.16
N LEU A 50 -19.84 -11.56 4.31
CA LEU A 50 -19.53 -11.82 2.90
C LEU A 50 -18.41 -12.87 2.86
N PRO A 51 -18.33 -13.75 1.83
CA PRO A 51 -17.28 -14.76 1.76
C PRO A 51 -15.91 -14.10 1.91
N VAL A 52 -15.32 -14.28 3.09
CA VAL A 52 -14.08 -13.63 3.47
C VAL A 52 -12.98 -14.35 2.72
N VAL A 53 -12.43 -13.71 1.69
CA VAL A 53 -11.09 -14.06 1.23
C VAL A 53 -10.17 -13.68 2.38
N GLU A 54 -9.81 -14.64 3.23
CA GLU A 54 -8.96 -14.36 4.38
C GLU A 54 -7.63 -13.80 3.88
N ASN A 55 -7.36 -12.55 4.27
CA ASN A 55 -6.10 -11.89 3.95
C ASN A 55 -4.98 -12.49 4.80
N THR A 56 -4.35 -13.55 4.32
CA THR A 56 -3.22 -14.22 4.99
C THR A 56 -1.90 -13.47 4.83
N GLN A 57 -1.84 -12.43 3.98
CA GLN A 57 -0.60 -11.77 3.57
C GLN A 57 -0.48 -10.31 4.04
N GLY A 58 -1.56 -9.73 4.55
CA GLY A 58 -1.61 -8.38 5.10
C GLY A 58 -1.67 -8.35 6.63
N SER A 59 -1.86 -7.14 7.15
CA SER A 59 -1.97 -6.89 8.58
C SER A 59 -3.24 -7.51 9.16
N ALA A 60 -3.17 -8.07 10.37
CA ALA A 60 -4.30 -8.75 11.03
C ALA A 60 -5.54 -7.86 11.21
N TRP A 61 -5.34 -6.53 11.31
CA TRP A 61 -6.42 -5.56 11.40
C TRP A 61 -7.17 -5.35 10.07
N ASN A 62 -6.55 -5.68 8.93
CA ASN A 62 -7.13 -5.59 7.59
C ASN A 62 -7.62 -6.96 7.08
N ARG A 63 -8.51 -7.59 7.87
CA ARG A 63 -9.03 -8.94 7.58
C ARG A 63 -9.78 -9.02 6.24
N MET A 64 -10.46 -7.94 5.85
CA MET A 64 -11.19 -7.87 4.58
C MET A 64 -10.27 -7.55 3.38
N GLY A 65 -8.99 -7.29 3.63
CA GLY A 65 -7.99 -7.03 2.60
C GLY A 65 -8.35 -5.87 1.69
N THR A 66 -8.92 -4.78 2.20
CA THR A 66 -9.45 -3.70 1.36
C THR A 66 -8.35 -3.07 0.50
N TRP A 67 -7.27 -2.64 1.13
CA TRP A 67 -6.08 -2.09 0.49
C TRP A 67 -4.92 -2.09 1.50
N GLU A 68 -3.75 -2.59 1.12
CA GLU A 68 -2.51 -2.47 1.90
C GLU A 68 -1.32 -2.39 0.97
N GLU A 69 -0.49 -1.37 1.15
CA GLU A 69 0.74 -1.18 0.37
C GLU A 69 1.95 -1.35 1.27
N LYS A 70 2.95 -2.08 0.78
CA LYS A 70 4.24 -2.23 1.43
C LYS A 70 5.33 -1.69 0.51
N ASP A 71 6.11 -0.76 1.03
CA ASP A 71 7.29 -0.24 0.34
C ASP A 71 8.46 -1.23 0.47
N TYR A 72 9.03 -1.59 -0.67
CA TYR A 72 10.21 -2.45 -0.82
C TYR A 72 11.34 -1.76 -1.58
N SER A 73 11.25 -0.45 -1.78
CA SER A 73 12.19 0.32 -2.61
C SER A 73 13.63 0.20 -2.13
N LYS A 74 13.87 0.28 -0.82
CA LYS A 74 15.22 0.09 -0.26
C LYS A 74 15.78 -1.29 -0.60
N TRP A 75 15.00 -2.35 -0.32
CA TRP A 75 15.40 -3.71 -0.60
C TRP A 75 15.68 -3.92 -2.10
N ALA A 76 14.83 -3.39 -2.97
CA ALA A 76 14.98 -3.54 -4.41
C ALA A 76 16.25 -2.86 -4.93
N ARG A 77 16.56 -1.64 -4.46
CA ARG A 77 17.79 -0.91 -4.82
C ARG A 77 19.03 -1.66 -4.36
N ASP A 78 19.04 -2.14 -3.12
CA ASP A 78 20.17 -2.88 -2.55
C ASP A 78 20.38 -4.20 -3.31
N ARG A 79 19.29 -4.97 -3.53
CA ARG A 79 19.36 -6.26 -4.21
C ARG A 79 19.79 -6.14 -5.67
N LEU A 80 19.37 -5.10 -6.37
CA LEU A 80 19.75 -4.89 -7.77
C LEU A 80 21.24 -4.56 -7.91
N LYS A 81 21.82 -3.80 -6.96
CA LYS A 81 23.26 -3.54 -6.94
C LYS A 81 24.07 -4.82 -6.78
N GLU A 82 23.68 -5.68 -5.84
CA GLU A 82 24.31 -6.98 -5.63
C GLU A 82 24.27 -7.84 -6.89
N LEU A 83 23.08 -8.02 -7.47
CA LEU A 83 22.88 -8.88 -8.65
C LEU A 83 23.72 -8.43 -9.85
N LEU A 84 23.92 -7.13 -10.05
CA LEU A 84 24.71 -6.61 -11.16
C LEU A 84 26.22 -6.79 -10.97
N LEU A 85 26.70 -6.74 -9.73
CA LEU A 85 28.10 -7.00 -9.41
C LEU A 85 28.42 -8.49 -9.47
N GLU A 86 27.47 -9.34 -9.08
CA GLU A 86 27.54 -10.80 -9.20
C GLU A 86 27.33 -11.30 -10.64
N MET A 87 26.85 -10.45 -11.55
CA MET A 87 26.54 -10.86 -12.92
C MET A 87 27.82 -11.18 -13.69
N GLU A 88 28.05 -12.48 -13.91
CA GLU A 88 29.03 -12.97 -14.86
C GLU A 88 28.50 -12.74 -16.28
N CYS A 89 29.20 -11.90 -17.05
CA CYS A 89 28.88 -11.76 -18.48
C CYS A 89 29.46 -12.97 -19.24
N PRO A 90 28.78 -13.41 -20.31
CA PRO A 90 29.28 -14.49 -21.15
C PRO A 90 30.64 -14.14 -21.76
N VAL A 91 31.52 -15.14 -21.85
CA VAL A 91 32.81 -15.00 -22.54
C VAL A 91 32.54 -14.98 -24.04
N PHE A 92 32.93 -13.90 -24.71
CA PHE A 92 32.80 -13.76 -26.15
C PHE A 92 34.06 -14.30 -26.83
N SER A 93 33.94 -14.81 -28.06
CA SER A 93 35.09 -15.28 -28.84
C SER A 93 36.16 -14.20 -29.08
N THR A 94 35.78 -12.93 -28.96
CA THR A 94 36.61 -11.75 -29.20
C THR A 94 37.00 -11.00 -27.92
N GLY A 95 36.56 -11.42 -26.73
CA GLY A 95 36.86 -10.70 -25.50
C GLY A 95 36.00 -11.06 -24.28
N GLU A 96 36.28 -10.36 -23.18
CA GLU A 96 35.58 -10.46 -21.91
C GLU A 96 34.86 -9.15 -21.58
N LEU A 97 33.75 -9.25 -20.85
CA LEU A 97 32.99 -8.12 -20.33
C LEU A 97 32.76 -8.33 -18.84
N LYS A 98 32.90 -7.29 -18.04
CA LYS A 98 32.62 -7.33 -16.61
C LYS A 98 32.01 -6.02 -16.13
N ILE A 99 30.93 -6.09 -15.36
CA ILE A 99 30.40 -4.94 -14.65
C ILE A 99 31.36 -4.62 -13.51
N SER A 100 31.92 -3.41 -13.51
CA SER A 100 32.95 -3.02 -12.54
C SER A 100 32.38 -2.33 -11.33
N ASP A 101 31.31 -1.55 -11.51
CA ASP A 101 30.73 -0.74 -10.44
C ASP A 101 29.30 -0.29 -10.80
N VAL A 102 28.43 -0.17 -9.79
CA VAL A 102 27.05 0.33 -9.95
C VAL A 102 26.99 1.75 -9.42
N VAL A 103 26.84 2.71 -10.33
CA VAL A 103 26.95 4.16 -10.04
C VAL A 103 25.71 4.67 -9.31
N THR A 104 24.51 4.31 -9.77
CA THR A 104 23.26 4.70 -9.13
C THR A 104 22.19 3.64 -9.32
N ALA A 105 21.38 3.42 -8.28
CA ALA A 105 20.15 2.64 -8.32
C ALA A 105 19.06 3.44 -7.60
N GLU A 106 18.10 3.94 -8.36
CA GLU A 106 17.05 4.86 -7.93
C GLU A 106 15.68 4.36 -8.41
N GLY A 107 14.61 4.97 -7.91
CA GLY A 107 13.23 4.57 -8.22
C GLY A 107 12.63 3.66 -7.16
N ASP A 108 11.37 3.28 -7.31
CA ASP A 108 10.54 2.73 -6.25
C ASP A 108 10.05 1.31 -6.57
N ALA A 109 9.80 0.53 -5.52
CA ALA A 109 9.25 -0.81 -5.62
C ALA A 109 8.23 -1.02 -4.49
N THR A 110 7.00 -1.37 -4.87
CA THR A 110 5.89 -1.52 -3.95
C THR A 110 5.14 -2.83 -4.18
N ILE A 111 4.62 -3.38 -3.10
CA ILE A 111 3.75 -4.53 -3.13
C ILE A 111 2.39 -4.10 -2.63
N LEU A 112 1.39 -4.22 -3.49
CA LEU A 112 0.02 -3.85 -3.22
C LEU A 112 -0.86 -5.09 -3.04
N TYR A 113 -1.58 -5.12 -1.93
CA TYR A 113 -2.52 -6.17 -1.56
C TYR A 113 -3.95 -5.63 -1.66
N LEU A 114 -4.72 -6.13 -2.63
CA LEU A 114 -6.14 -5.80 -2.79
C LEU A 114 -6.97 -7.09 -2.82
N ARG A 115 -7.82 -7.25 -1.82
CA ARG A 115 -8.80 -8.36 -1.65
C ARG A 115 -8.18 -9.73 -1.92
N GLY A 116 -7.05 -9.99 -1.27
CA GLY A 116 -6.30 -11.25 -1.41
C GLY A 116 -5.44 -11.37 -2.68
N LYS A 117 -5.42 -10.36 -3.55
CA LYS A 117 -4.56 -10.33 -4.74
C LYS A 117 -3.32 -9.48 -4.48
N LYS A 118 -2.16 -10.05 -4.79
CA LYS A 118 -0.88 -9.34 -4.82
C LYS A 118 -0.67 -8.67 -6.18
N ARG A 119 -0.23 -7.43 -6.16
CA ARG A 119 0.19 -6.63 -7.31
C ARG A 119 1.58 -6.08 -7.01
N LEU A 120 2.47 -6.18 -7.98
CA LEU A 120 3.82 -5.65 -7.89
C LEU A 120 3.88 -4.39 -8.74
N GLY A 121 4.31 -3.28 -8.15
CA GLY A 121 4.66 -2.06 -8.86
C GLY A 121 6.16 -1.82 -8.69
N PHE A 122 6.86 -1.56 -9.78
CA PHE A 122 8.26 -1.13 -9.68
C PHE A 122 8.62 -0.23 -10.85
N GLU A 123 9.44 0.76 -10.58
CA GLU A 123 10.08 1.59 -11.56
C GLU A 123 11.49 1.87 -11.04
N LEU A 124 12.49 1.28 -11.68
CA LEU A 124 13.88 1.37 -11.23
C LEU A 124 14.75 1.92 -12.34
N ASN A 125 15.57 2.92 -12.01
CA ASN A 125 16.55 3.53 -12.88
C ASN A 125 17.95 3.15 -12.40
N LEU A 126 18.78 2.66 -13.33
CA LEU A 126 20.11 2.17 -13.00
C LEU A 126 21.18 2.70 -13.95
N LYS A 127 22.33 3.06 -13.38
CA LYS A 127 23.56 3.37 -14.12
C LYS A 127 24.70 2.51 -13.57
N ALA A 128 25.40 1.82 -14.45
CA ALA A 128 26.55 1.00 -14.11
C ALA A 128 27.74 1.28 -15.05
N LYS A 129 28.94 1.09 -14.52
CA LYS A 129 30.19 1.09 -15.28
C LYS A 129 30.57 -0.34 -15.60
N TRP A 130 31.02 -0.56 -16.82
CA TRP A 130 31.53 -1.84 -17.27
C TRP A 130 32.95 -1.68 -17.83
N LYS A 131 33.70 -2.78 -17.80
CA LYS A 131 35.03 -2.91 -18.39
C LYS A 131 35.02 -4.13 -19.29
N GLY A 132 35.71 -4.05 -20.43
CA GLY A 132 35.90 -5.18 -21.30
C GLY A 132 37.32 -5.24 -21.84
N GLY A 133 37.84 -6.46 -21.98
CA GLY A 133 39.09 -6.75 -22.65
C GLY A 133 38.81 -7.40 -24.00
N TYR A 134 39.62 -7.12 -25.01
CA TYR A 134 39.53 -7.80 -26.31
C TYR A 134 40.72 -8.73 -26.51
N LEU A 135 40.49 -9.89 -27.12
CA LEU A 135 41.53 -10.83 -27.52
C LEU A 135 41.88 -10.59 -28.98
N LEU A 136 43.10 -10.13 -29.24
CA LEU A 136 43.65 -10.07 -30.59
C LEU A 136 43.96 -11.48 -31.07
N VAL A 137 43.07 -12.06 -31.87
CA VAL A 137 43.39 -13.26 -32.63
C VAL A 137 44.35 -12.83 -33.74
N LYS A 138 45.66 -13.08 -33.55
CA LYS A 138 46.64 -12.92 -34.61
C LYS A 138 46.30 -13.93 -35.71
N SER A 139 45.88 -13.44 -36.88
CA SER A 139 45.80 -14.23 -38.09
C SER A 139 47.20 -14.78 -38.39
N SER A 140 47.40 -16.10 -38.32
CA SER A 140 48.61 -16.69 -38.89
C SER A 140 48.53 -16.50 -40.40
N SER A 141 49.59 -15.91 -40.96
CA SER A 141 49.84 -15.78 -42.40
C SER A 141 49.88 -17.13 -43.10
#